data_AF-A0A807LLX1-F1
#
_entry.id   AF-A0A807LLX1-F1
#
_cell.length_a   1.000
_cell.length_b   1.000
_cell.length_c   1.000
_cell.angle_alpha   90.00
_cell.angle_beta   90.00
_cell.angle_gamma   90.00
#
_symmetry.space_group_name_H-M   'P 1'
#
loop_
_entity.id
_entity.type
_entity.pdbx_description
1 polymer ?
#
loop_
_entity_poly.entity_id
_entity_poly.type
_entity_poly.pdbx_seq_one_letter_code
_entity_poly.pdbx_strand_id
1 'polypeptide(L)'
;MTNNDELAMQAEQCANILENISGFEPDDIDGDAVDLRFDLDGMDTGCTVSLVEQCQHAADALRALLAERDADKKRIADYRHQLSRYSMSPGEADQRRCESRAVRDALGFGKDADNVAPVDLREKISVLRQRIDELEARTVSVKLPPKVDSSNLPFAAHSWNSCIDEVTKSLAAAGIKLEVGE
;
A
#
# COMPACT_ATOMS: atom_id res chain seq x y z
N MET A 1 14.74 -20.10 16.25
CA MET A 1 15.60 -20.47 15.11
C MET A 1 14.75 -21.18 14.09
N THR A 2 14.91 -20.85 12.81
CA THR A 2 14.34 -21.66 11.73
C THR A 2 15.22 -22.88 11.48
N ASN A 3 14.68 -23.95 10.87
CA ASN A 3 15.48 -25.12 10.45
C ASN A 3 16.69 -24.72 9.57
N ASN A 4 16.56 -23.62 8.80
CA ASN A 4 17.65 -23.08 7.99
C ASN A 4 18.76 -22.43 8.85
N ASP A 5 18.43 -21.85 10.00
CA ASP A 5 19.43 -21.27 10.91
C ASP A 5 20.21 -22.36 11.65
N GLU A 6 19.55 -23.48 11.98
CA GLU A 6 20.21 -24.65 12.56
C GLU A 6 21.20 -25.30 11.58
N LEU A 7 20.80 -25.47 10.31
CA LEU A 7 21.68 -25.97 9.25
C LEU A 7 22.89 -25.06 9.01
N ALA A 8 22.69 -23.74 9.06
CA ALA A 8 23.79 -22.78 8.96
C ALA A 8 24.81 -22.94 10.09
N MET A 9 24.34 -23.07 11.33
CA MET A 9 25.20 -23.27 12.50
C MET A 9 25.97 -24.60 12.41
N GLN A 10 25.33 -25.66 11.91
CA GLN A 10 26.00 -26.94 11.64
C GLN A 10 27.06 -26.82 10.54
N ALA A 11 26.77 -26.09 9.46
CA ALA A 11 27.73 -25.85 8.39
C ALA A 11 28.93 -25.01 8.87
N GLU A 12 28.71 -24.01 9.72
CA GLU A 12 29.79 -23.23 10.37
C GLU A 12 30.67 -24.13 11.25
N GLN A 13 30.06 -24.98 12.07
CA GLN A 13 30.78 -25.93 12.89
C GLN A 13 31.61 -26.90 12.04
N CYS A 14 31.04 -27.41 10.94
CA CYS A 14 31.73 -28.29 10.01
C CYS A 14 32.92 -27.58 9.35
N ALA A 15 32.73 -26.35 8.85
CA ALA A 15 33.80 -25.55 8.25
C ALA A 15 34.95 -25.31 9.24
N ASN A 16 34.65 -24.98 10.51
CA ASN A 16 35.69 -24.79 11.52
C ASN A 16 36.50 -26.06 11.80
N ILE A 17 35.86 -27.24 11.80
CA ILE A 17 36.57 -28.51 11.97
C ILE A 17 37.48 -28.75 10.77
N LEU A 18 36.98 -28.54 9.54
CA LEU A 18 37.74 -28.73 8.32
C LEU A 18 38.94 -27.77 8.23
N GLU A 19 38.79 -26.51 8.62
CA GLU A 19 39.90 -25.55 8.68
C GLU A 19 40.96 -25.94 9.72
N ASN A 20 40.54 -26.50 10.85
CA ASN A 20 41.49 -27.00 11.83
C ASN A 20 42.31 -28.17 11.27
N ILE A 21 41.67 -29.07 10.51
CA ILE A 21 42.35 -30.20 9.86
C ILE A 21 43.27 -29.72 8.74
N SER A 22 42.84 -28.75 7.93
CA SER A 22 43.66 -28.21 6.85
C SER A 22 44.83 -27.34 7.32
N GLY A 23 44.83 -26.91 8.58
CA GLY A 23 45.92 -26.15 9.18
C GLY A 23 47.17 -26.98 9.54
N PHE A 24 47.12 -28.31 9.42
CA PHE A 24 48.27 -29.20 9.64
C PHE A 24 49.14 -29.30 8.38
N GLU A 25 50.44 -29.59 8.56
CA GLU A 25 51.27 -30.00 7.43
C GLU A 25 50.89 -31.43 7.00
N PRO A 26 50.90 -31.76 5.70
CA PRO A 26 50.54 -33.10 5.22
C PRO A 26 51.34 -34.23 5.89
N ASP A 27 52.61 -33.99 6.20
CA ASP A 27 53.50 -34.95 6.85
C ASP A 27 53.16 -35.18 8.34
N ASP A 28 52.40 -34.26 8.97
CA ASP A 28 51.92 -34.40 10.35
C ASP A 28 50.67 -35.28 10.45
N ILE A 29 50.00 -35.55 9.32
CA ILE A 29 48.82 -36.42 9.26
C ILE A 29 49.22 -37.76 8.66
N ASP A 30 49.28 -38.77 9.53
CA ASP A 30 49.44 -40.16 9.10
C ASP A 30 48.30 -40.54 8.14
N GLY A 31 48.66 -40.76 6.87
CA GLY A 31 47.71 -41.14 5.83
C GLY A 31 46.98 -39.96 5.17
N ASP A 32 47.57 -38.77 5.15
CA ASP A 32 47.06 -37.64 4.36
C ASP A 32 46.80 -38.02 2.89
N ALA A 33 47.72 -38.76 2.28
CA ALA A 33 47.59 -39.26 0.92
C ALA A 33 46.77 -40.55 0.87
N VAL A 34 45.48 -40.43 0.54
CA VAL A 34 44.57 -41.55 0.36
C VAL A 34 44.54 -41.97 -1.10
N ASP A 35 45.01 -43.18 -1.41
CA ASP A 35 44.96 -43.73 -2.77
C ASP A 35 43.60 -44.39 -3.05
N LEU A 36 42.79 -43.74 -3.88
CA LEU A 36 41.49 -44.26 -4.31
C LEU A 36 41.63 -44.91 -5.67
N ARG A 37 41.20 -46.17 -5.81
CA ARG A 37 41.22 -46.93 -7.06
C ARG A 37 39.80 -47.23 -7.51
N PHE A 38 39.46 -46.77 -8.70
CA PHE A 38 38.14 -46.95 -9.29
C PHE A 38 38.28 -47.62 -10.64
N ASP A 39 37.83 -48.87 -10.75
CA ASP A 39 37.74 -49.58 -12.02
C ASP A 39 36.38 -49.30 -12.66
N LEU A 40 36.41 -48.66 -13.83
CA LEU A 40 35.24 -48.51 -14.69
C LEU A 40 35.55 -49.12 -16.06
N ASP A 41 34.84 -50.20 -16.39
CA ASP A 41 35.00 -50.95 -17.65
C ASP A 41 36.46 -51.36 -17.96
N GLY A 42 37.22 -51.74 -16.93
CA GLY A 42 38.61 -52.18 -17.04
C GLY A 42 39.64 -51.05 -17.13
N MET A 43 39.22 -49.79 -16.92
CA MET A 43 40.09 -48.63 -16.86
C MET A 43 40.20 -48.13 -15.41
N ASP A 44 41.43 -47.98 -14.90
CA ASP A 44 41.69 -47.35 -13.60
C ASP A 44 41.54 -45.83 -13.71
N THR A 45 40.49 -45.32 -13.07
CA THR A 45 40.17 -43.89 -12.94
C THR A 45 40.47 -43.39 -11.52
N GLY A 46 41.23 -44.17 -10.75
CA GLY A 46 41.67 -43.82 -9.43
C GLY A 46 42.52 -42.55 -9.37
N CYS A 47 42.53 -41.92 -8.21
CA CYS A 47 43.40 -40.81 -7.89
C CYS A 47 43.84 -40.87 -6.43
N THR A 48 45.01 -40.32 -6.15
CA THR A 48 45.45 -40.06 -4.78
C THR A 48 44.91 -38.69 -4.35
N VAL A 49 44.32 -38.63 -3.17
CA VAL A 49 43.66 -37.44 -2.62
C VAL A 49 44.32 -37.08 -1.30
N SER A 50 44.69 -35.81 -1.12
CA SER A 50 45.20 -35.27 0.16
C SER A 50 44.04 -34.86 1.06
N LEU A 51 44.03 -35.31 2.32
CA LEU A 51 43.02 -34.94 3.30
C LEU A 51 43.11 -33.47 3.69
N VAL A 52 44.31 -32.92 3.89
CA VAL A 52 44.55 -31.50 4.19
C VAL A 52 43.98 -30.63 3.07
N GLU A 53 44.33 -30.94 1.82
CA GLU A 53 43.87 -30.18 0.66
C GLU A 53 42.35 -30.24 0.49
N GLN A 54 41.75 -31.44 0.61
CA GLN A 54 40.29 -31.56 0.49
C GLN A 54 39.54 -30.90 1.64
N CYS A 55 40.07 -30.94 2.86
CA CYS A 55 39.48 -30.22 3.99
C CYS A 55 39.52 -28.70 3.76
N GLN A 56 40.62 -28.17 3.21
CA GLN A 56 40.72 -26.76 2.85
C GLN A 56 39.67 -26.39 1.79
N HIS A 57 39.60 -27.15 0.70
CA HIS A 57 38.63 -26.91 -0.37
C HIS A 57 37.18 -26.98 0.13
N ALA A 58 36.87 -27.96 0.98
CA ALA A 58 35.53 -28.12 1.54
C ALA A 58 35.18 -26.97 2.51
N ALA A 59 36.12 -26.53 3.35
CA ALA A 59 35.94 -25.38 4.22
C ALA A 59 35.67 -24.09 3.43
N ASP A 60 36.46 -23.82 2.39
CA ASP A 60 36.31 -22.64 1.54
C ASP A 60 34.95 -22.64 0.83
N ALA A 61 34.52 -23.80 0.31
CA ALA A 61 33.21 -23.94 -0.32
C ALA A 61 32.06 -23.69 0.68
N LEU A 62 32.15 -24.23 1.90
CA LEU A 62 31.15 -24.00 2.94
C LEU A 62 31.09 -22.53 3.36
N ARG A 63 32.25 -21.88 3.53
CA ARG A 63 32.36 -20.44 3.85
C ARG A 63 31.71 -19.59 2.76
N ALA A 64 31.97 -19.89 1.49
CA ALA A 64 31.37 -19.19 0.36
C ALA A 64 29.83 -19.35 0.34
N LEU A 65 29.33 -20.57 0.51
CA LEU A 65 27.89 -20.85 0.56
C LEU A 65 27.19 -20.14 1.73
N LEU A 66 27.82 -20.11 2.91
CA LEU A 66 27.29 -19.39 4.07
C LEU A 66 27.20 -17.89 3.81
N ALA A 67 28.23 -17.29 3.21
CA ALA A 67 28.24 -15.87 2.85
C ALA A 67 27.15 -15.54 1.82
N GLU A 68 26.96 -16.37 0.80
CA GLU A 68 25.90 -16.20 -0.19
C GLU A 68 24.51 -16.33 0.44
N ARG A 69 24.31 -17.31 1.33
CA ARG A 69 23.06 -17.49 2.07
C ARG A 69 22.69 -16.27 2.90
N ASP A 70 23.67 -15.63 3.56
CA ASP A 70 23.43 -14.41 4.33
C ASP A 70 23.08 -13.22 3.44
N ALA A 71 23.74 -13.10 2.28
CA ALA A 71 23.40 -12.09 1.28
C ALA A 71 21.96 -12.28 0.76
N ASP A 72 21.55 -13.52 0.49
CA ASP A 72 20.20 -13.84 0.02
C ASP A 72 19.14 -13.62 1.10
N LYS A 73 19.41 -13.98 2.36
CA LYS A 73 18.52 -13.66 3.47
C LYS A 73 18.26 -12.15 3.56
N LYS A 74 19.30 -11.33 3.35
CA LYS A 74 19.17 -9.88 3.30
C LYS A 74 18.33 -9.40 2.11
N ARG A 75 18.60 -9.91 0.89
CA ARG A 75 17.80 -9.58 -0.31
C ARG A 75 16.32 -9.94 -0.13
N ILE A 76 16.02 -11.10 0.45
CA ILE A 76 14.64 -11.52 0.73
C ILE A 76 13.97 -10.58 1.73
N ALA A 77 14.69 -10.17 2.78
CA ALA A 77 14.17 -9.21 3.75
C ALA A 77 13.85 -7.86 3.08
N ASP A 78 14.75 -7.36 2.22
CA ASP A 78 14.56 -6.12 1.48
C ASP A 78 13.35 -6.21 0.53
N TYR A 79 13.22 -7.30 -0.23
CA TYR A 79 12.06 -7.53 -1.10
C TYR A 79 10.76 -7.65 -0.31
N ARG A 80 10.76 -8.34 0.84
CA ARG A 80 9.58 -8.40 1.73
C ARG A 80 9.20 -7.02 2.22
N HIS A 81 10.17 -6.18 2.58
CA HIS A 81 9.90 -4.82 3.01
C HIS A 81 9.30 -3.98 1.86
N GLN A 82 9.86 -4.07 0.65
CA GLN A 82 9.31 -3.39 -0.54
C GLN A 82 7.90 -3.88 -0.86
N LEU A 83 7.67 -5.19 -0.83
CA LEU A 83 6.35 -5.78 -1.05
C LEU A 83 5.38 -5.42 0.06
N SER A 84 5.83 -5.26 1.32
CA SER A 84 4.97 -4.82 2.41
C SER A 84 4.35 -3.45 2.13
N ARG A 85 5.05 -2.56 1.41
CA ARG A 85 4.50 -1.27 0.97
C ARG A 85 3.34 -1.44 -0.01
N TYR A 86 3.34 -2.51 -0.79
CA TYR A 86 2.32 -2.83 -1.79
C TYR A 86 1.35 -3.93 -1.34
N SER A 87 1.59 -4.53 -0.18
CA SER A 87 0.81 -5.63 0.37
C SER A 87 -0.50 -5.08 0.92
N MET A 88 -1.50 -5.07 0.06
CA MET A 88 -2.91 -4.99 0.42
C MET A 88 -3.27 -6.04 1.46
N SER A 89 -3.67 -5.73 2.70
CA SER A 89 -4.40 -6.75 3.47
C SER A 89 -5.68 -7.13 2.71
N PRO A 90 -6.14 -8.40 2.72
CA PRO A 90 -7.41 -8.78 2.11
C PRO A 90 -8.58 -7.88 2.53
N GLY A 91 -8.62 -7.49 3.82
CA GLY A 91 -9.63 -6.56 4.33
C GLY A 91 -9.49 -5.13 3.79
N GLU A 92 -8.27 -4.66 3.54
CA GLU A 92 -8.03 -3.34 2.94
C GLU A 92 -8.40 -3.32 1.45
N ALA A 93 -8.16 -4.42 0.74
CA ALA A 93 -8.56 -4.58 -0.65
C ALA A 93 -10.09 -4.58 -0.79
N ASP A 94 -10.79 -5.31 0.08
CA ASP A 94 -12.26 -5.31 0.13
C ASP A 94 -12.83 -3.95 0.48
N GLN A 95 -12.23 -3.26 1.48
CA GLN A 95 -12.63 -1.90 1.84
C GLN A 95 -12.49 -0.93 0.66
N ARG A 96 -11.35 -0.92 -0.03
CA ARG A 96 -11.17 -0.05 -1.22
C ARG A 96 -12.11 -0.41 -2.35
N ARG A 97 -12.47 -1.68 -2.53
CA ARG A 97 -13.46 -2.09 -3.53
C ARG A 97 -14.85 -1.57 -3.18
N CYS A 98 -15.25 -1.65 -1.91
CA CYS A 98 -16.50 -1.06 -1.41
C CYS A 98 -16.53 0.46 -1.60
N GLU A 99 -15.45 1.16 -1.24
CA GLU A 99 -15.32 2.61 -1.41
C GLU A 99 -15.39 3.02 -2.89
N SER A 100 -14.66 2.31 -3.76
CA SER A 100 -14.71 2.54 -5.20
C SER A 100 -16.13 2.35 -5.76
N ARG A 101 -16.83 1.28 -5.37
CA ARG A 101 -18.23 1.05 -5.76
C ARG A 101 -19.15 2.18 -5.31
N ALA A 102 -19.00 2.66 -4.08
CA ALA A 102 -19.80 3.75 -3.54
C ALA A 102 -19.56 5.07 -4.29
N VAL A 103 -18.31 5.42 -4.58
CA VAL A 103 -17.95 6.61 -5.36
C VAL A 103 -18.54 6.54 -6.77
N ARG A 104 -18.47 5.37 -7.41
CA ARG A 104 -19.01 5.17 -8.76
C ARG A 104 -20.52 5.31 -8.80
N ASP A 105 -21.22 4.71 -7.85
CA ASP A 105 -22.67 4.85 -7.68
C ASP A 105 -23.07 6.32 -7.51
N ALA A 106 -22.37 7.04 -6.61
CA ALA A 106 -22.62 8.46 -6.36
C ALA A 106 -22.38 9.36 -7.58
N LEU A 107 -21.41 9.02 -8.43
CA LEU A 107 -21.11 9.75 -9.67
C LEU A 107 -21.99 9.31 -10.86
N GLY A 108 -22.91 8.36 -10.64
CA GLY A 108 -23.84 7.86 -11.64
C GLY A 108 -23.24 6.85 -12.62
N PHE A 109 -22.12 6.23 -12.28
CA PHE A 109 -21.57 5.08 -13.00
C PHE A 109 -22.19 3.77 -12.48
N GLY A 110 -22.16 2.71 -13.30
CA GLY A 110 -22.51 1.37 -12.82
C GLY A 110 -21.56 0.91 -11.71
N LYS A 111 -22.11 0.39 -10.61
CA LYS A 111 -21.35 -0.11 -9.44
C LYS A 111 -20.23 -1.06 -9.83
N ASP A 112 -20.53 -1.97 -10.76
CA ASP A 112 -19.64 -3.00 -11.27
C ASP A 112 -19.27 -2.78 -12.74
N ALA A 113 -19.28 -1.54 -13.22
CA ALA A 113 -18.72 -1.28 -14.55
C ALA A 113 -17.22 -1.65 -14.54
N ASP A 114 -16.64 -2.09 -15.64
CA ASP A 114 -15.19 -2.39 -15.70
C ASP A 114 -14.42 -1.39 -16.55
N ASN A 115 -15.13 -0.45 -17.17
CA ASN A 115 -14.64 0.51 -18.16
C ASN A 115 -14.66 1.96 -17.65
N VAL A 116 -14.48 2.19 -16.34
CA VAL A 116 -14.39 3.56 -15.79
C VAL A 116 -12.93 3.90 -15.55
N ALA A 117 -12.41 4.80 -16.38
CA ALA A 117 -11.06 5.31 -16.24
C ALA A 117 -11.01 6.43 -15.18
N PRO A 118 -9.84 6.68 -14.56
CA PRO A 118 -9.68 7.78 -13.61
C PRO A 118 -9.99 9.17 -14.19
N VAL A 119 -9.93 9.33 -15.52
CA VAL A 119 -10.30 10.58 -16.20
C VAL A 119 -11.82 10.81 -16.15
N ASP A 120 -12.63 9.77 -16.37
CA ASP A 120 -14.09 9.87 -16.35
C ASP A 120 -14.62 10.30 -14.97
N LEU A 121 -14.01 9.78 -13.90
CA LEU A 121 -14.33 10.17 -12.53
C LEU A 121 -14.03 11.65 -12.29
N ARG A 122 -12.86 12.13 -12.75
CA ARG A 122 -12.45 13.52 -12.63
C ARG A 122 -13.38 14.46 -13.39
N GLU A 123 -13.78 14.09 -14.59
CA GLU A 123 -14.73 14.86 -15.40
C GLU A 123 -16.07 15.00 -14.69
N LYS A 124 -16.67 13.90 -14.20
CA LYS A 124 -17.93 13.96 -13.44
C LYS A 124 -17.84 14.83 -12.20
N ILE A 125 -16.74 14.71 -11.43
CA ILE A 125 -16.52 15.56 -10.24
C ILE A 125 -16.41 17.04 -10.64
N SER A 126 -15.72 17.35 -11.73
CA SER A 126 -15.58 18.74 -12.21
C SER A 126 -16.92 19.35 -12.61
N VAL A 127 -17.76 18.59 -13.32
CA VAL A 127 -19.11 19.02 -13.73
C VAL A 127 -20.00 19.24 -12.50
N LEU A 128 -19.95 18.35 -11.51
CA LEU A 128 -20.73 18.51 -10.28
C LEU A 128 -20.29 19.73 -9.48
N ARG A 129 -18.98 19.99 -9.39
CA ARG A 129 -18.45 21.20 -8.73
C ARG A 129 -18.94 22.46 -9.41
N GLN A 130 -18.86 22.53 -10.75
CA GLN A 130 -19.38 23.66 -11.49
C GLN A 130 -20.89 23.87 -11.24
N ARG A 131 -21.66 22.78 -11.15
CA ARG A 131 -23.09 22.86 -10.85
C ARG A 131 -23.37 23.37 -9.44
N ILE A 132 -22.54 23.01 -8.46
CA ILE A 132 -22.61 23.54 -7.10
C ILE A 132 -22.31 25.04 -7.12
N ASP A 133 -21.23 25.46 -7.78
CA ASP A 133 -20.85 26.89 -7.89
C ASP A 133 -21.97 27.70 -8.57
N GLU A 134 -22.58 27.18 -9.64
CA GLU A 134 -23.74 27.80 -10.31
C GLU A 134 -24.95 27.93 -9.37
N LEU A 135 -25.25 26.90 -8.59
CA LEU A 135 -26.38 26.90 -7.66
C LEU A 135 -26.14 27.83 -6.47
N GLU A 136 -24.92 27.89 -5.96
CA GLU A 136 -24.52 28.81 -4.88
C GLU A 136 -24.51 30.27 -5.36
N ALA A 137 -24.13 30.52 -6.61
CA ALA A 137 -24.19 31.85 -7.21
C ALA A 137 -25.62 32.31 -7.52
N ARG A 138 -26.58 31.38 -7.62
CA ARG A 138 -27.97 31.69 -7.96
C ARG A 138 -28.68 32.32 -6.77
N THR A 139 -28.64 33.64 -6.69
CA THR A 139 -29.41 34.41 -5.70
C THR A 139 -30.90 34.28 -5.98
N VAL A 140 -31.68 33.80 -5.01
CA VAL A 140 -33.14 33.80 -5.07
C VAL A 140 -33.63 35.19 -4.66
N SER A 141 -34.43 35.84 -5.52
CA SER A 141 -35.15 37.07 -5.18
C SER A 141 -36.64 36.78 -4.95
N VAL A 142 -37.20 37.39 -3.89
CA VAL A 142 -38.63 37.29 -3.55
C VAL A 142 -39.20 38.70 -3.53
N LYS A 143 -40.39 38.87 -4.13
CA LYS A 143 -41.18 40.11 -4.03
C LYS A 143 -42.22 39.99 -2.94
N LEU A 144 -42.15 40.88 -1.95
CA LEU A 144 -43.15 40.96 -0.89
C LEU A 144 -44.25 41.96 -1.22
N PRO A 145 -45.48 41.74 -0.72
CA PRO A 145 -46.53 42.74 -0.77
C PRO A 145 -46.14 44.04 -0.05
N PRO A 146 -46.69 45.21 -0.46
CA PRO A 146 -46.41 46.47 0.21
C PRO A 146 -47.03 46.53 1.60
N LYS A 147 -46.49 47.44 2.42
CA LYS A 147 -47.09 47.83 3.69
C LYS A 147 -48.38 48.62 3.44
N VAL A 148 -49.36 48.42 4.31
CA VAL A 148 -50.66 49.12 4.21
C VAL A 148 -50.72 50.30 5.17
N ASP A 149 -51.44 51.35 4.78
CA ASP A 149 -51.69 52.50 5.64
C ASP A 149 -52.60 52.12 6.82
N SER A 150 -52.23 52.59 8.01
CA SER A 150 -52.91 52.30 9.27
C SER A 150 -54.00 53.31 9.64
N SER A 151 -54.22 54.36 8.83
CA SER A 151 -55.13 55.46 9.18
C SER A 151 -56.60 55.05 9.39
N ASN A 152 -57.13 54.10 8.61
CA ASN A 152 -58.55 53.74 8.63
C ASN A 152 -58.88 52.45 9.42
N LEU A 153 -57.93 51.54 9.55
CA LEU A 153 -58.07 50.25 10.26
C LEU A 153 -56.76 49.90 10.98
N PRO A 154 -56.42 50.61 12.08
CA PRO A 154 -55.08 50.57 12.67
C PRO A 154 -54.69 49.17 13.15
N PHE A 155 -55.61 48.42 13.76
CA PHE A 155 -55.31 47.08 14.28
C PHE A 155 -54.91 46.10 13.16
N ALA A 156 -55.71 46.02 12.08
CA ALA A 156 -55.43 45.11 10.97
C ALA A 156 -54.17 45.52 10.19
N ALA A 157 -53.96 46.83 9.99
CA ALA A 157 -52.78 47.36 9.31
C ALA A 157 -51.48 47.11 10.10
N HIS A 158 -51.50 47.29 11.43
CA HIS A 158 -50.34 46.98 12.27
C HIS A 158 -50.00 45.49 12.27
N SER A 159 -50.99 44.61 12.36
CA SER A 159 -50.76 43.16 12.28
C SER A 159 -50.16 42.73 10.93
N TRP A 160 -50.65 43.27 9.82
CA TRP A 160 -50.10 43.00 8.49
C TRP A 160 -48.66 43.47 8.34
N ASN A 161 -48.39 44.72 8.71
CA ASN A 161 -47.06 45.31 8.58
C ASN A 161 -46.03 44.60 9.48
N SER A 162 -46.44 44.17 10.68
CA SER A 162 -45.60 43.37 11.58
C SER A 162 -45.25 42.00 10.97
N CYS A 163 -46.21 41.35 10.32
CA CYS A 163 -45.98 40.08 9.62
C CYS A 163 -44.97 40.24 8.48
N ILE A 164 -45.11 41.29 7.65
CA ILE A 164 -44.16 41.60 6.57
C ILE A 164 -42.74 41.83 7.12
N ASP A 165 -42.61 42.51 8.26
CA ASP A 165 -41.31 42.75 8.90
C ASP A 165 -40.66 41.46 9.43
N GLU A 166 -41.44 40.54 10.00
CA GLU A 166 -40.95 39.23 10.46
C GLU A 166 -40.52 38.33 9.30
N VAL A 167 -41.31 38.30 8.22
CA VAL A 167 -40.98 37.57 6.99
C VAL A 167 -39.70 38.13 6.37
N THR A 168 -39.56 39.46 6.32
CA THR A 168 -38.36 40.14 5.81
C THR A 168 -37.11 39.74 6.61
N LYS A 169 -37.19 39.76 7.94
CA LYS A 169 -36.09 39.33 8.83
C LYS A 169 -35.72 37.87 8.61
N SER A 170 -36.71 36.99 8.47
CA SER A 170 -36.50 35.55 8.29
C SER A 170 -35.84 35.24 6.93
N LEU A 171 -36.27 35.94 5.86
CA LEU A 171 -35.67 35.80 4.53
C LEU A 171 -34.22 36.33 4.50
N ALA A 172 -33.96 37.46 5.15
CA ALA A 172 -32.60 37.99 5.28
C ALA A 172 -31.68 37.07 6.09
N ALA A 173 -32.17 36.47 7.19
CA ALA A 173 -31.42 35.49 7.97
C ALA A 173 -31.11 34.21 7.18
N ALA A 174 -31.97 33.85 6.21
CA ALA A 174 -31.74 32.76 5.27
C ALA A 174 -30.84 33.13 4.07
N GLY A 175 -30.34 34.37 3.99
CA GLY A 175 -29.49 34.84 2.90
C GLY A 175 -30.23 35.07 1.57
N ILE A 176 -31.56 35.18 1.60
CA ILE A 176 -32.40 35.38 0.41
C ILE A 176 -32.50 36.88 0.11
N LYS A 177 -32.27 37.28 -1.13
CA LYS A 177 -32.31 38.69 -1.54
C LYS A 177 -33.78 39.12 -1.70
N LEU A 178 -34.16 40.29 -1.18
CA LEU A 178 -35.52 40.82 -1.30
C LEU A 178 -35.58 41.91 -2.37
N GLU A 179 -36.54 41.79 -3.29
CA GLU A 179 -36.94 42.88 -4.17
C GLU A 179 -38.23 43.48 -3.60
N VAL A 180 -38.15 44.67 -3.00
CA VAL A 180 -39.34 45.37 -2.52
C VAL A 180 -40.09 45.90 -3.74
N GLY A 181 -41.29 45.38 -4.01
CA GLY A 181 -42.15 45.91 -5.06
C GLY A 181 -42.74 47.26 -4.61
N GLU A 182 -42.67 48.26 -5.51
CA GLU A 182 -43.36 49.55 -5.36
C GLU A 182 -44.89 49.40 -5.31
#